data_AF-A0A6P7RGA7-F1
#
_entry.id   AF-A0A6P7RGA7-F1
#
_cell.length_a   1.000
_cell.length_b   1.000
_cell.length_c   1.000
_cell.angle_alpha   90.00
_cell.angle_beta   90.00
_cell.angle_gamma   90.00
#
_symmetry.space_group_name_H-M   'P 1'
#
loop_
_entity.id
_entity.type
_entity.pdbx_description
1 polymer ?
#
loop_
_entity_poly.entity_id
_entity_poly.type
_entity_poly.pdbx_seq_one_letter_code
_entity_poly.pdbx_strand_id
1 'polypeptide(L)'
;MEATLSVEPAGRSCWDEPLSIAVRGLAPEQPVTLRSALRDEKGALFRAHARYRADAGGELDLARAPALGGSFSGLEPMGLLWAMEPDRPFWRLVKRDVQTPFVVELEVLDGHEPDGGQRLARAVHERHFMAPGVRRVPVREGRVRATLFLPPESGPFPGIIDLLGVGGGLLEYRASLLAGKGFAVMALAYYNYDDLPKNMEAMRMEYFEEAMNYLRSHPEVKGPGIGLLGISKGGELGLAMASFLKGITAAVVINGSVAAVGNTIYYKDETIPPVTILRNQVRTTTTGRASSMPMRSPNACRPTGRRSPRSSATQQQGIILSPLTSRCAVLACTSWWVPTSPLEGSPSLTLWPSWMHGSNSRLSSTNTDFHVSNRSSWSI
;
A
#
# COMPACT_ATOMS: atom_id res chain seq x y z
N MET A 1 -17.47 -24.35 -29.50
CA MET A 1 -18.09 -23.18 -28.87
C MET A 1 -17.12 -22.01 -29.02
N GLU A 2 -17.59 -20.78 -28.98
CA GLU A 2 -16.69 -19.61 -28.99
C GLU A 2 -16.05 -19.46 -27.60
N ALA A 3 -14.78 -19.02 -27.55
CA ALA A 3 -14.08 -18.87 -26.29
C ALA A 3 -14.66 -17.69 -25.50
N THR A 4 -14.94 -17.90 -24.21
CA THR A 4 -15.51 -16.88 -23.32
C THR A 4 -14.51 -16.58 -22.20
N LEU A 5 -14.13 -15.31 -22.06
CA LEU A 5 -13.31 -14.81 -20.96
C LEU A 5 -14.22 -14.20 -19.89
N SER A 6 -14.16 -14.75 -18.67
CA SER A 6 -14.85 -14.25 -17.49
C SER A 6 -13.88 -13.58 -16.51
N VAL A 7 -14.38 -12.55 -15.83
CA VAL A 7 -13.66 -11.82 -14.77
C VAL A 7 -14.62 -11.66 -13.61
N GLU A 8 -14.23 -12.09 -12.42
CA GLU A 8 -15.04 -11.96 -11.21
C GLU A 8 -14.34 -11.12 -10.12
N PRO A 9 -15.06 -10.22 -9.43
CA PRO A 9 -16.47 -9.89 -9.64
C PRO A 9 -16.70 -9.17 -10.97
N ALA A 10 -17.76 -9.57 -11.69
CA ALA A 10 -18.09 -9.06 -13.03
C ALA A 10 -18.56 -7.60 -13.03
N GLY A 11 -18.96 -7.09 -11.86
CA GLY A 11 -19.30 -5.69 -11.65
C GLY A 11 -18.11 -4.85 -11.16
N ARG A 12 -18.45 -3.76 -10.46
CA ARG A 12 -17.48 -2.82 -9.87
C ARG A 12 -16.54 -3.49 -8.87
N SER A 13 -15.23 -3.29 -9.05
CA SER A 13 -14.19 -3.67 -8.08
C SER A 13 -13.15 -2.55 -7.93
N CYS A 14 -12.58 -2.42 -6.75
CA CYS A 14 -11.54 -1.44 -6.45
C CYS A 14 -10.16 -1.91 -6.92
N TRP A 15 -9.27 -0.97 -7.24
CA TRP A 15 -7.92 -1.24 -7.76
C TRP A 15 -7.07 -2.17 -6.87
N ASP A 16 -7.32 -2.20 -5.56
CA ASP A 16 -6.63 -3.01 -4.56
C ASP A 16 -7.27 -4.39 -4.28
N GLU A 17 -8.39 -4.72 -4.91
CA GLU A 17 -9.08 -6.01 -4.74
C GLU A 17 -8.59 -7.04 -5.78
N PRO A 18 -8.45 -8.34 -5.43
CA PRO A 18 -8.12 -9.37 -6.40
C PRO A 18 -9.29 -9.63 -7.38
N LEU A 19 -8.95 -10.17 -8.55
CA LEU A 19 -9.89 -10.67 -9.55
C LEU A 19 -9.69 -12.18 -9.72
N SER A 20 -10.77 -12.92 -9.94
CA SER A 20 -10.70 -14.24 -10.57
C SER A 20 -10.81 -14.05 -12.08
N ILE A 21 -9.98 -14.74 -12.86
CA ILE A 21 -9.95 -14.64 -14.32
C ILE A 21 -9.94 -16.05 -14.88
N ALA A 22 -10.92 -16.38 -15.72
CA ALA A 22 -11.03 -17.69 -16.33
C ALA A 22 -11.46 -17.62 -17.80
N VAL A 23 -11.01 -18.57 -18.62
CA VAL A 23 -11.40 -18.75 -20.02
C VAL A 23 -12.07 -20.11 -20.16
N ARG A 24 -13.19 -20.16 -20.89
CA ARG A 24 -13.92 -21.41 -21.21
C ARG A 24 -14.14 -21.54 -22.71
N GLY A 25 -14.32 -22.76 -23.19
CA GLY A 25 -14.62 -23.04 -24.59
C GLY A 25 -13.39 -23.02 -25.51
N LEU A 26 -12.19 -23.16 -24.94
CA LEU A 26 -10.97 -23.46 -25.68
C LEU A 26 -10.99 -24.94 -26.14
N ALA A 27 -10.10 -25.31 -27.05
CA ALA A 27 -9.83 -26.73 -27.31
C ALA A 27 -9.07 -27.35 -26.12
N PRO A 28 -9.19 -28.68 -25.89
CA PRO A 28 -8.39 -29.39 -24.90
C PRO A 28 -6.90 -29.12 -25.08
N GLU A 29 -6.22 -28.77 -23.99
CA GLU A 29 -4.79 -28.44 -23.96
C GLU A 29 -4.35 -27.32 -24.93
N GLN A 30 -5.26 -26.45 -25.39
CA GLN A 30 -4.92 -25.38 -26.32
C GLN A 30 -3.87 -24.42 -25.74
N PRO A 31 -2.76 -24.16 -26.46
CA PRO A 31 -1.83 -23.09 -26.09
C PRO A 31 -2.49 -21.74 -26.37
N VAL A 32 -2.49 -20.84 -25.37
CA VAL A 32 -3.04 -19.49 -25.50
C VAL A 32 -2.13 -18.47 -24.84
N THR A 33 -2.22 -17.22 -25.29
CA THR A 33 -1.56 -16.08 -24.65
C THR A 33 -2.62 -15.12 -24.14
N LEU A 34 -2.60 -14.83 -22.85
CA LEU A 34 -3.43 -13.78 -22.27
C LEU A 34 -2.64 -12.47 -22.26
N ARG A 35 -3.28 -11.40 -22.73
CA ARG A 35 -2.74 -10.04 -22.74
C ARG A 35 -3.64 -9.13 -21.91
N SER A 36 -3.02 -8.22 -21.16
CA SER A 36 -3.70 -7.11 -20.51
C SER A 36 -3.18 -5.78 -21.05
N ALA A 37 -4.05 -4.78 -21.10
CA ALA A 37 -3.71 -3.43 -21.50
C ALA A 37 -4.53 -2.40 -20.71
N LEU A 38 -3.93 -1.27 -20.36
CA LEU A 38 -4.65 -0.08 -19.90
C LEU A 38 -3.96 1.20 -20.40
N ARG A 39 -4.73 2.29 -20.49
CA ARG A 39 -4.19 3.64 -20.70
C ARG A 39 -4.36 4.48 -19.45
N ASP A 40 -3.31 5.19 -19.07
CA ASP A 40 -3.34 6.12 -17.93
C ASP A 40 -4.00 7.47 -18.29
N GLU A 41 -4.15 8.36 -17.31
CA GLU A 41 -4.78 9.68 -17.50
C GLU A 41 -3.98 10.64 -18.41
N LYS A 42 -2.81 10.22 -18.90
CA LYS A 42 -1.99 10.91 -19.90
C LYS A 42 -1.91 10.13 -21.22
N GLY A 43 -2.71 9.08 -21.38
CA GLY A 43 -2.81 8.25 -22.57
C GLY A 43 -1.69 7.24 -22.74
N ALA A 44 -0.75 7.15 -21.79
CA ALA A 44 0.36 6.21 -21.88
C ALA A 44 -0.15 4.77 -21.72
N LEU A 45 0.30 3.89 -22.62
CA LEU A 45 -0.10 2.50 -22.66
C LEU A 45 0.77 1.67 -21.72
N PHE A 46 0.11 0.85 -20.90
CA PHE A 46 0.70 -0.14 -20.01
C PHE A 46 0.20 -1.52 -20.42
N ARG A 47 1.08 -2.53 -20.49
CA ARG A 47 0.74 -3.88 -20.94
C ARG A 47 1.45 -4.96 -20.13
N ALA A 48 0.80 -6.10 -19.94
CA ALA A 48 1.43 -7.36 -19.57
C ALA A 48 0.92 -8.48 -20.48
N HIS A 49 1.69 -9.57 -20.59
CA HIS A 49 1.20 -10.80 -21.21
C HIS A 49 1.78 -12.03 -20.52
N ALA A 50 1.07 -13.15 -20.58
CA ALA A 50 1.58 -14.44 -20.15
C ALA A 50 0.99 -15.57 -21.01
N ARG A 51 1.82 -16.57 -21.27
CA ARG A 51 1.46 -17.78 -22.02
C ARG A 51 0.92 -18.83 -21.07
N TYR A 52 -0.14 -19.51 -21.48
CA TYR A 52 -0.83 -20.53 -20.71
C TYR A 52 -1.19 -21.72 -21.60
N ARG A 53 -1.67 -22.79 -20.99
CA ARG A 53 -2.29 -23.92 -21.68
C ARG A 53 -3.62 -24.22 -20.99
N ALA A 54 -4.68 -24.41 -21.77
CA ALA A 54 -5.95 -24.88 -21.22
C ALA A 54 -5.80 -26.29 -20.61
N ASP A 55 -6.74 -26.70 -19.78
CA ASP A 55 -6.83 -28.08 -19.32
C ASP A 55 -7.46 -29.02 -20.38
N ALA A 56 -7.61 -30.30 -20.05
CA ALA A 56 -8.23 -31.29 -20.93
C ALA A 56 -9.73 -31.04 -21.20
N GLY A 57 -10.39 -30.17 -20.43
CA GLY A 57 -11.78 -29.74 -20.64
C GLY A 57 -11.91 -28.48 -21.50
N GLY A 58 -10.80 -27.82 -21.86
CA GLY A 58 -10.82 -26.54 -22.57
C GLY A 58 -11.14 -25.35 -21.66
N GLU A 59 -10.84 -25.47 -20.37
CA GLU A 59 -10.92 -24.39 -19.38
C GLU A 59 -9.51 -23.92 -18.97
N LEU A 60 -9.38 -22.63 -18.66
CA LEU A 60 -8.17 -22.02 -18.13
C LEU A 60 -8.56 -21.11 -16.97
N ASP A 61 -8.21 -21.49 -15.74
CA ASP A 61 -8.42 -20.68 -14.53
C ASP A 61 -7.06 -20.18 -14.02
N LEU A 62 -6.87 -18.86 -13.94
CA LEU A 62 -5.59 -18.27 -13.52
C LEU A 62 -5.28 -18.48 -12.03
N ALA A 63 -6.26 -18.88 -11.21
CA ALA A 63 -6.04 -19.33 -9.84
C ALA A 63 -5.44 -20.75 -9.75
N ARG A 64 -5.40 -21.49 -10.86
CA ARG A 64 -5.01 -22.92 -10.92
C ARG A 64 -3.93 -23.24 -11.94
N ALA A 65 -3.90 -22.53 -13.07
CA ALA A 65 -2.96 -22.74 -14.15
C ALA A 65 -1.76 -21.78 -14.03
N PRO A 66 -0.52 -22.27 -13.91
CA PRO A 66 0.67 -21.43 -13.87
C PRO A 66 0.96 -20.81 -15.25
N ALA A 67 1.42 -19.56 -15.25
CA ALA A 67 1.98 -18.90 -16.42
C ALA A 67 3.28 -19.58 -16.85
N LEU A 68 3.37 -19.92 -18.14
CA LEU A 68 4.51 -20.57 -18.80
C LEU A 68 5.62 -19.58 -19.20
N GLY A 69 5.42 -18.28 -18.92
CA GLY A 69 6.34 -17.20 -19.26
C GLY A 69 5.71 -16.11 -20.12
N GLY A 70 6.40 -14.97 -20.19
CA GLY A 70 5.92 -13.70 -20.73
C GLY A 70 6.47 -12.58 -19.85
N SER A 71 5.63 -11.60 -19.49
CA SER A 71 5.93 -10.61 -18.45
C SER A 71 6.17 -11.23 -17.06
N PHE A 72 5.67 -12.46 -16.82
CA PHE A 72 5.85 -13.23 -15.58
C PHE A 72 5.68 -14.74 -15.85
N SER A 73 5.97 -15.57 -14.84
CA SER A 73 5.76 -17.03 -14.86
C SER A 73 5.34 -17.54 -13.48
N GLY A 74 4.83 -18.77 -13.40
CA GLY A 74 4.34 -19.37 -12.16
C GLY A 74 2.86 -19.11 -11.88
N LEU A 75 2.38 -19.57 -10.72
CA LEU A 75 0.97 -19.47 -10.33
C LEU A 75 0.66 -18.06 -9.77
N GLU A 76 0.45 -17.12 -10.68
CA GLU A 76 0.33 -15.68 -10.41
C GLU A 76 -1.02 -15.13 -10.93
N PRO A 77 -2.13 -15.27 -10.18
CA PRO A 77 -3.47 -14.96 -10.69
C PRO A 77 -3.66 -13.49 -11.05
N MET A 78 -2.96 -12.59 -10.33
CA MET A 78 -2.96 -11.15 -10.57
C MET A 78 -1.76 -10.66 -11.40
N GLY A 79 -0.96 -11.58 -11.98
CA GLY A 79 0.23 -11.23 -12.76
C GLY A 79 -0.06 -10.29 -13.92
N LEU A 80 -1.20 -10.48 -14.60
CA LEU A 80 -1.66 -9.60 -15.67
C LEU A 80 -1.94 -8.16 -15.22
N LEU A 81 -2.07 -7.87 -13.92
CA LEU A 81 -2.23 -6.51 -13.40
C LEU A 81 -0.93 -5.97 -12.78
N TRP A 82 -0.22 -6.77 -11.97
CA TRP A 82 0.98 -6.27 -11.28
C TRP A 82 2.20 -6.19 -12.20
N ALA A 83 2.29 -7.03 -13.24
CA ALA A 83 3.42 -7.08 -14.16
C ALA A 83 3.28 -6.13 -15.37
N MET A 84 2.34 -5.18 -15.33
CA MET A 84 2.15 -4.22 -16.43
C MET A 84 3.33 -3.24 -16.53
N GLU A 85 3.99 -3.25 -17.69
CA GLU A 85 5.08 -2.33 -18.00
C GLU A 85 4.60 -1.22 -18.96
N PRO A 86 5.14 0.00 -18.86
CA PRO A 86 4.84 1.07 -19.79
C PRO A 86 5.54 0.85 -21.14
N ASP A 87 4.83 1.10 -22.24
CA ASP A 87 5.43 1.16 -23.59
C ASP A 87 6.57 2.19 -23.69
N ARG A 88 6.52 3.23 -22.85
CA ARG A 88 7.54 4.29 -22.77
C ARG A 88 8.46 4.06 -21.58
N PRO A 89 9.78 3.87 -21.79
CA PRO A 89 10.76 3.77 -20.70
C PRO A 89 10.66 4.90 -19.70
N PHE A 90 10.83 4.56 -18.42
CA PHE A 90 10.78 5.48 -17.26
C PHE A 90 9.44 6.18 -17.03
N TRP A 91 8.36 5.79 -17.72
CA TRP A 91 7.02 6.29 -17.42
C TRP A 91 6.47 5.66 -16.14
N ARG A 92 5.85 6.47 -15.28
CA ARG A 92 5.19 6.00 -14.05
C ARG A 92 3.70 6.24 -14.19
N LEU A 93 2.91 5.20 -13.95
CA LEU A 93 1.45 5.20 -14.05
C LEU A 93 0.82 6.44 -13.39
N VAL A 94 0.03 7.20 -14.15
CA VAL A 94 -0.60 8.43 -13.67
C VAL A 94 -2.07 8.20 -13.35
N LYS A 95 -2.39 8.14 -12.04
CA LYS A 95 -3.74 8.31 -11.50
C LYS A 95 -3.80 9.55 -10.60
N ARG A 96 -4.70 10.47 -10.88
CA ARG A 96 -4.96 11.72 -10.14
C ARG A 96 -6.44 11.88 -9.81
N ASP A 97 -7.34 11.58 -10.76
CA ASP A 97 -8.78 11.66 -10.54
C ASP A 97 -9.33 10.34 -10.03
N VAL A 98 -9.51 10.21 -8.72
CA VAL A 98 -10.02 8.98 -8.10
C VAL A 98 -11.49 8.69 -8.38
N GLN A 99 -12.24 9.64 -8.96
CA GLN A 99 -13.66 9.48 -9.29
C GLN A 99 -13.87 8.63 -10.55
N THR A 100 -12.87 8.57 -11.44
CA THR A 100 -12.87 7.72 -12.65
C THR A 100 -12.10 6.41 -12.43
N PRO A 101 -12.55 5.26 -12.98
CA PRO A 101 -11.78 4.02 -12.96
C PRO A 101 -10.59 4.09 -13.92
N PHE A 102 -9.70 3.08 -13.83
CA PHE A 102 -8.94 2.64 -15.00
C PHE A 102 -9.72 1.53 -15.71
N VAL A 103 -9.70 1.56 -17.04
CA VAL A 103 -10.27 0.51 -17.89
C VAL A 103 -9.14 -0.45 -18.25
N VAL A 104 -9.27 -1.71 -17.82
CA VAL A 104 -8.35 -2.79 -18.17
C VAL A 104 -8.98 -3.64 -19.27
N GLU A 105 -8.33 -3.69 -20.42
CA GLU A 105 -8.67 -4.60 -21.50
C GLU A 105 -7.93 -5.92 -21.28
N LEU A 106 -8.64 -7.04 -21.40
CA LEU A 106 -8.09 -8.39 -21.31
C LEU A 106 -8.43 -9.15 -22.58
N GLU A 107 -7.45 -9.80 -23.18
CA GLU A 107 -7.59 -10.54 -24.44
C GLU A 107 -7.01 -11.94 -24.31
N VAL A 108 -7.66 -12.91 -24.96
CA VAL A 108 -7.14 -14.26 -25.17
C VAL A 108 -6.76 -14.37 -26.63
N LEU A 109 -5.49 -14.66 -26.90
CA LEU A 109 -4.93 -14.87 -28.24
C LEU A 109 -4.59 -16.35 -28.41
N ASP A 110 -4.82 -16.88 -29.61
CA ASP A 110 -4.46 -18.25 -29.95
C ASP A 110 -2.93 -18.44 -30.04
N GLY A 111 -2.43 -19.57 -29.54
CA GLY A 111 -1.02 -19.91 -29.56
C GLY A 111 -0.15 -19.13 -28.56
N HIS A 112 1.17 -19.31 -28.73
CA HIS A 112 2.23 -18.72 -27.88
C HIS A 112 3.07 -17.66 -28.60
N GLU A 113 2.64 -17.26 -29.80
CA GLU A 113 3.30 -16.23 -30.60
C GLU A 113 2.99 -14.82 -30.05
N PRO A 114 4.00 -13.96 -29.80
CA PRO A 114 3.81 -12.72 -29.02
C PRO A 114 2.75 -11.75 -29.55
N ASP A 115 2.67 -11.59 -30.87
CA ASP A 115 1.85 -10.58 -31.54
C ASP A 115 1.04 -11.12 -32.74
N GLY A 116 1.07 -12.44 -33.00
CA GLY A 116 0.49 -13.06 -34.20
C GLY A 116 -0.81 -13.85 -33.99
N GLY A 117 -1.19 -14.15 -32.74
CA GLY A 117 -2.34 -15.01 -32.44
C GLY A 117 -3.70 -14.39 -32.81
N GLN A 118 -4.60 -15.18 -33.40
CA GLN A 118 -5.99 -14.77 -33.59
C GLN A 118 -6.64 -14.51 -32.22
N ARG A 119 -7.35 -13.40 -32.07
CA ARG A 119 -8.10 -13.10 -30.84
C ARG A 119 -9.28 -14.05 -30.70
N LEU A 120 -9.25 -14.88 -29.66
CA LEU A 120 -10.27 -15.88 -29.32
C LEU A 120 -11.36 -15.29 -28.42
N ALA A 121 -11.00 -14.40 -27.48
CA ALA A 121 -11.92 -13.76 -26.56
C ALA A 121 -11.40 -12.37 -26.13
N ARG A 122 -12.31 -11.50 -25.62
CA ARG A 122 -11.95 -10.23 -24.97
C ARG A 122 -12.93 -9.93 -23.83
N ALA A 123 -12.42 -9.37 -22.75
CA ALA A 123 -13.18 -8.75 -21.67
C ALA A 123 -12.65 -7.33 -21.42
N VAL A 124 -13.47 -6.52 -20.78
CA VAL A 124 -13.10 -5.17 -20.31
C VAL A 124 -13.56 -5.06 -18.87
N HIS A 125 -12.67 -4.63 -17.97
CA HIS A 125 -12.95 -4.54 -16.54
C HIS A 125 -12.61 -3.14 -16.00
N GLU A 126 -13.54 -2.54 -15.26
CA GLU A 126 -13.33 -1.23 -14.62
C GLU A 126 -12.77 -1.38 -13.20
N ARG A 127 -11.60 -0.78 -12.99
CA ARG A 127 -10.85 -0.80 -11.74
C ARG A 127 -10.96 0.56 -11.06
N HIS A 128 -11.81 0.66 -10.04
CA HIS A 128 -12.15 1.94 -9.41
C HIS A 128 -11.17 2.33 -8.29
N PHE A 129 -11.03 3.63 -8.02
CA PHE A 129 -10.17 4.13 -6.94
C PHE A 129 -10.95 4.61 -5.70
N MET A 130 -12.27 4.58 -5.77
CA MET A 130 -13.19 4.79 -4.64
C MET A 130 -14.10 3.58 -4.51
N ALA A 131 -14.25 3.04 -3.31
CA ALA A 131 -15.23 1.99 -3.02
C ALA A 131 -16.67 2.54 -3.12
N PRO A 132 -17.69 1.69 -3.32
CA PRO A 132 -19.09 2.11 -3.38
C PRO A 132 -19.50 2.97 -2.18
N GLY A 133 -20.10 4.13 -2.46
CA GLY A 133 -20.61 5.06 -1.44
C GLY A 133 -19.55 5.83 -0.63
N VAL A 134 -18.24 5.59 -0.82
CA VAL A 134 -17.21 6.46 -0.24
C VAL A 134 -17.41 7.89 -0.73
N ARG A 135 -17.51 8.84 0.20
CA ARG A 135 -17.64 10.27 -0.09
C ARG A 135 -16.27 10.91 -0.23
N ARG A 136 -16.15 11.84 -1.18
CA ARG A 136 -14.97 12.68 -1.41
C ARG A 136 -15.30 14.13 -1.09
N VAL A 137 -14.62 14.70 -0.10
CA VAL A 137 -14.87 16.05 0.43
C VAL A 137 -13.59 16.88 0.33
N PRO A 138 -13.48 17.82 -0.63
CA PRO A 138 -12.36 18.75 -0.69
C PRO A 138 -12.33 19.66 0.55
N VAL A 139 -11.16 19.76 1.20
CA VAL A 139 -10.95 20.53 2.44
C VAL A 139 -10.13 21.77 2.14
N ARG A 140 -10.73 22.96 2.36
CA ARG A 140 -10.16 24.32 2.22
C ARG A 140 -10.33 25.10 3.53
N GLU A 141 -9.89 24.53 4.64
CA GLU A 141 -10.02 25.14 5.97
C GLU A 141 -8.77 25.96 6.32
N GLY A 142 -8.94 27.26 6.58
CA GLY A 142 -7.81 28.18 6.79
C GLY A 142 -6.77 28.07 5.66
N ARG A 143 -5.55 27.64 6.00
CA ARG A 143 -4.47 27.33 5.05
C ARG A 143 -4.35 25.85 4.67
N VAL A 144 -5.08 24.94 5.33
CA VAL A 144 -5.06 23.49 5.05
C VAL A 144 -5.65 23.22 3.66
N ARG A 145 -4.90 22.49 2.82
CA ARG A 145 -5.37 22.02 1.51
C ARG A 145 -5.28 20.51 1.44
N ALA A 146 -6.44 19.86 1.46
CA ALA A 146 -6.55 18.41 1.53
C ALA A 146 -7.83 17.91 0.83
N THR A 147 -7.98 16.59 0.75
CA THR A 147 -9.25 15.95 0.40
C THR A 147 -9.51 14.85 1.42
N LEU A 148 -10.65 14.94 2.10
CA LEU A 148 -11.13 13.98 3.08
C LEU A 148 -12.01 12.94 2.38
N PHE A 149 -11.71 11.67 2.60
CA PHE A 149 -12.51 10.54 2.18
C PHE A 149 -13.19 9.91 3.38
N LEU A 150 -14.51 9.70 3.26
CA LEU A 150 -15.35 9.17 4.34
C LEU A 150 -16.07 7.90 3.86
N PRO A 151 -16.12 6.83 4.68
CA PRO A 151 -16.90 5.64 4.36
C PRO A 151 -18.40 5.94 4.19
N PRO A 152 -19.15 5.03 3.54
CA PRO A 152 -20.60 5.16 3.30
C PRO A 152 -21.47 4.98 4.55
N GLU A 153 -20.94 4.35 5.59
CA GLU A 153 -21.66 3.97 6.80
C GLU A 153 -22.02 5.19 7.67
N SER A 154 -22.78 5.00 8.73
CA SER A 154 -22.92 6.03 9.77
C SER A 154 -21.70 6.00 10.68
N GLY A 155 -20.95 7.10 10.71
CA GLY A 155 -19.76 7.26 11.55
C GLY A 155 -20.05 7.29 13.07
N PRO A 156 -19.03 7.56 13.92
CA PRO A 156 -17.72 8.11 13.56
C PRO A 156 -16.63 7.06 13.29
N PHE A 157 -15.71 7.40 12.40
CA PHE A 157 -14.64 6.53 11.89
C PHE A 157 -13.28 6.84 12.52
N PRO A 158 -12.34 5.88 12.60
CA PRO A 158 -10.95 6.20 12.94
C PRO A 158 -10.35 7.10 11.85
N GLY A 159 -9.79 8.23 12.25
CA GLY A 159 -9.22 9.24 11.35
C GLY A 159 -7.75 8.96 11.01
N ILE A 160 -7.36 9.13 9.74
CA ILE A 160 -5.98 8.99 9.25
C ILE A 160 -5.60 10.22 8.40
N ILE A 161 -4.43 10.80 8.64
CA ILE A 161 -3.79 11.71 7.67
C ILE A 161 -2.88 10.91 6.74
N ASP A 162 -3.08 11.07 5.43
CA ASP A 162 -2.33 10.41 4.37
C ASP A 162 -1.34 11.38 3.72
N LEU A 163 -0.05 11.05 3.79
CA LEU A 163 1.08 11.87 3.32
C LEU A 163 1.90 11.11 2.27
N LEU A 164 1.98 11.70 1.07
CA LEU A 164 2.79 11.20 -0.04
C LEU A 164 4.21 11.82 -0.02
N GLY A 165 5.06 11.36 -0.95
CA GLY A 165 6.45 11.80 -1.07
C GLY A 165 6.64 13.10 -1.88
N VAL A 166 7.90 13.39 -2.21
CA VAL A 166 8.27 14.49 -3.12
C VAL A 166 7.61 14.29 -4.49
N GLY A 167 7.03 15.37 -5.01
CA GLY A 167 6.34 15.44 -6.30
C GLY A 167 5.36 16.63 -6.35
N GLY A 168 4.83 17.03 -5.19
CA GLY A 168 3.88 18.13 -5.07
C GLY A 168 2.49 17.79 -5.63
N GLY A 169 1.61 18.77 -5.54
CA GLY A 169 0.19 18.57 -5.81
C GLY A 169 -0.50 17.79 -4.70
N LEU A 170 -1.69 17.27 -5.01
CA LEU A 170 -2.42 16.33 -4.17
C LEU A 170 -2.51 14.98 -4.88
N LEU A 171 -2.41 13.90 -4.11
CA LEU A 171 -2.53 12.52 -4.57
C LEU A 171 -3.50 11.79 -3.66
N GLU A 172 -4.63 11.39 -4.23
CA GLU A 172 -5.80 10.95 -3.45
C GLU A 172 -6.00 9.42 -3.47
N TYR A 173 -5.35 8.72 -4.42
CA TYR A 173 -5.61 7.29 -4.70
C TYR A 173 -5.42 6.35 -3.51
N ARG A 174 -4.54 6.67 -2.56
CA ARG A 174 -4.31 5.84 -1.38
C ARG A 174 -5.36 6.10 -0.30
N ALA A 175 -5.69 7.37 -0.06
CA ALA A 175 -6.75 7.76 0.88
C ALA A 175 -8.12 7.26 0.44
N SER A 176 -8.45 7.36 -0.85
CA SER A 176 -9.73 6.95 -1.41
C SER A 176 -9.97 5.43 -1.35
N LEU A 177 -8.92 4.62 -1.60
CA LEU A 177 -8.97 3.17 -1.44
C LEU A 177 -9.04 2.76 0.05
N LEU A 178 -8.25 3.41 0.91
CA LEU A 178 -8.22 3.10 2.34
C LEU A 178 -9.51 3.49 3.07
N ALA A 179 -10.22 4.51 2.62
CA ALA A 179 -11.55 4.84 3.12
C ALA A 179 -12.58 3.73 2.84
N GLY A 180 -12.39 2.94 1.78
CA GLY A 180 -13.15 1.71 1.53
C GLY A 180 -12.94 0.60 2.58
N LYS A 181 -12.01 0.78 3.52
CA LYS A 181 -11.73 -0.15 4.63
C LYS A 181 -12.20 0.36 6.00
N GLY A 182 -13.11 1.35 6.03
CA GLY A 182 -13.75 1.85 7.26
C GLY A 182 -13.02 3.01 7.97
N PHE A 183 -12.13 3.71 7.27
CA PHE A 183 -11.36 4.84 7.82
C PHE A 183 -11.80 6.19 7.24
N ALA A 184 -11.80 7.24 8.05
CA ALA A 184 -11.87 8.61 7.56
C ALA A 184 -10.45 9.07 7.18
N VAL A 185 -10.14 9.15 5.88
CA VAL A 185 -8.75 9.37 5.43
C VAL A 185 -8.60 10.69 4.71
N MET A 186 -7.75 11.57 5.24
CA MET A 186 -7.46 12.88 4.66
C MET A 186 -6.13 12.86 3.90
N ALA A 187 -6.20 12.86 2.57
CA ALA A 187 -5.03 13.11 1.72
C ALA A 187 -4.60 14.58 1.90
N LEU A 188 -3.42 14.82 2.46
CA LEU A 188 -2.92 16.14 2.80
C LEU A 188 -1.84 16.60 1.82
N ALA A 189 -2.11 17.68 1.07
CA ALA A 189 -1.07 18.38 0.35
C ALA A 189 -0.30 19.28 1.32
N TYR A 190 0.98 19.53 1.04
CA TYR A 190 1.82 20.39 1.87
C TYR A 190 2.74 21.33 1.07
N TYR A 191 2.81 21.19 -0.26
CA TYR A 191 3.44 22.14 -1.17
C TYR A 191 3.00 21.92 -2.63
N ASN A 192 3.22 22.93 -3.48
CA ASN A 192 2.94 22.95 -4.92
C ASN A 192 1.54 22.44 -5.30
N TYR A 193 0.53 22.87 -4.54
CA TYR A 193 -0.88 22.55 -4.75
C TYR A 193 -1.71 23.77 -4.36
N ASP A 194 -2.66 24.17 -5.21
CA ASP A 194 -3.53 25.31 -4.92
C ASP A 194 -2.69 26.58 -4.62
N ASP A 195 -3.02 27.29 -3.54
CA ASP A 195 -2.32 28.44 -2.95
C ASP A 195 -1.14 28.08 -2.01
N LEU A 196 -0.79 26.80 -1.83
CA LEU A 196 0.37 26.40 -1.01
C LEU A 196 1.71 26.85 -1.64
N PRO A 197 2.77 27.01 -0.82
CA PRO A 197 4.12 27.34 -1.29
C PRO A 197 4.58 26.43 -2.44
N LYS A 198 5.24 27.00 -3.46
CA LYS A 198 5.65 26.24 -4.66
C LYS A 198 6.84 25.30 -4.44
N ASN A 199 7.66 25.56 -3.40
CA ASN A 199 8.82 24.75 -3.03
C ASN A 199 8.62 24.11 -1.64
N MET A 200 9.61 23.30 -1.23
CA MET A 200 9.59 22.51 0.01
C MET A 200 10.61 23.01 1.05
N GLU A 201 11.34 24.10 0.78
CA GLU A 201 12.55 24.53 1.50
C GLU A 201 12.39 24.65 3.04
N ALA A 202 11.21 25.09 3.49
CA ALA A 202 10.85 25.18 4.90
C ALA A 202 9.53 24.44 5.16
N MET A 203 9.56 23.44 6.05
CA MET A 203 8.37 22.72 6.52
C MET A 203 8.04 23.16 7.94
N ARG A 204 6.90 23.83 8.11
CA ARG A 204 6.41 24.36 9.39
C ARG A 204 5.39 23.39 9.99
N MET A 205 5.71 22.80 11.14
CA MET A 205 4.86 21.77 11.78
C MET A 205 3.50 22.31 12.22
N GLU A 206 3.35 23.62 12.42
CA GLU A 206 2.07 24.28 12.69
C GLU A 206 1.04 23.98 11.60
N TYR A 207 1.45 23.91 10.32
CA TYR A 207 0.56 23.53 9.21
C TYR A 207 -0.05 22.12 9.39
N PHE A 208 0.77 21.20 9.87
CA PHE A 208 0.38 19.81 10.07
C PHE A 208 -0.40 19.64 11.39
N GLU A 209 -0.15 20.49 12.39
CA GLU A 209 -0.95 20.62 13.61
C GLU A 209 -2.37 21.15 13.29
N GLU A 210 -2.48 22.19 12.46
CA GLU A 210 -3.76 22.70 11.95
C GLU A 210 -4.55 21.60 11.21
N ALA A 211 -3.91 20.86 10.30
CA ALA A 211 -4.54 19.76 9.56
C ALA A 211 -4.98 18.60 10.47
N MET A 212 -4.16 18.23 11.46
CA MET A 212 -4.49 17.24 12.48
C MET A 212 -5.70 17.69 13.33
N ASN A 213 -5.72 18.94 13.77
CA ASN A 213 -6.81 19.49 14.57
C ASN A 213 -8.11 19.56 13.77
N TYR A 214 -8.05 19.96 12.48
CA TYR A 214 -9.19 19.89 11.57
C TYR A 214 -9.78 18.48 11.51
N LEU A 215 -8.95 17.47 11.16
CA LEU A 215 -9.43 16.09 11.03
C LEU A 215 -9.99 15.54 12.35
N ARG A 216 -9.34 15.87 13.47
CA ARG A 216 -9.77 15.44 14.82
C ARG A 216 -11.07 16.12 15.28
N SER A 217 -11.35 17.32 14.79
CA SER A 217 -12.59 18.06 15.11
C SER A 217 -13.78 17.70 14.22
N HIS A 218 -13.55 16.98 13.12
CA HIS A 218 -14.59 16.58 12.18
C HIS A 218 -15.62 15.65 12.87
N PRO A 219 -16.94 15.90 12.77
CA PRO A 219 -17.95 15.18 13.56
C PRO A 219 -18.03 13.68 13.26
N GLU A 220 -17.60 13.28 12.06
CA GLU A 220 -17.55 11.86 11.66
C GLU A 220 -16.21 11.18 11.99
N VAL A 221 -15.33 11.80 12.79
CA VAL A 221 -14.04 11.22 13.22
C VAL A 221 -14.07 10.90 14.71
N LYS A 222 -13.71 9.66 15.05
CA LYS A 222 -13.94 9.04 16.36
C LYS A 222 -13.06 9.58 17.49
N GLY A 223 -11.83 10.00 17.17
CA GLY A 223 -10.83 10.34 18.18
C GLY A 223 -10.45 9.16 19.09
N PRO A 224 -9.80 9.40 20.24
CA PRO A 224 -9.37 10.71 20.75
C PRO A 224 -8.15 11.30 20.03
N GLY A 225 -7.47 10.52 19.19
CA GLY A 225 -6.38 10.94 18.31
C GLY A 225 -6.53 10.39 16.89
N ILE A 226 -5.51 10.60 16.05
CA ILE A 226 -5.49 10.18 14.64
C ILE A 226 -4.35 9.21 14.32
N GLY A 227 -4.49 8.43 13.25
CA GLY A 227 -3.40 7.72 12.61
C GLY A 227 -2.66 8.59 11.58
N LEU A 228 -1.40 8.28 11.31
CA LEU A 228 -0.62 8.83 10.20
C LEU A 228 -0.20 7.71 9.24
N LEU A 229 -0.30 7.97 7.93
CA LEU A 229 0.20 7.08 6.87
C LEU A 229 1.13 7.86 5.94
N GLY A 230 2.43 7.68 6.10
CA GLY A 230 3.45 8.41 5.36
C GLY A 230 4.29 7.53 4.45
N ILE A 231 4.56 7.97 3.22
CA ILE A 231 5.56 7.33 2.33
C ILE A 231 6.66 8.31 1.91
N SER A 232 7.91 7.85 1.88
CA SER A 232 9.07 8.67 1.51
C SER A 232 9.09 9.97 2.34
N LYS A 233 8.98 11.14 1.70
CA LYS A 233 8.92 12.43 2.39
C LYS A 233 7.74 12.56 3.36
N GLY A 234 6.58 12.02 3.00
CA GLY A 234 5.44 11.94 3.90
C GLY A 234 5.68 11.04 5.11
N GLY A 235 6.58 10.05 4.99
CA GLY A 235 7.03 9.22 6.10
C GLY A 235 7.94 9.97 7.07
N GLU A 236 8.86 10.78 6.54
CA GLU A 236 9.71 11.69 7.34
C GLU A 236 8.87 12.75 8.07
N LEU A 237 7.93 13.39 7.36
CA LEU A 237 7.00 14.35 7.95
C LEU A 237 6.09 13.68 8.99
N GLY A 238 5.64 12.45 8.75
CA GLY A 238 4.86 11.68 9.73
C GLY A 238 5.63 11.37 11.03
N LEU A 239 6.94 11.10 10.93
CA LEU A 239 7.81 10.95 12.11
C LEU A 239 8.02 12.28 12.85
N ALA A 240 8.22 13.38 12.12
CA ALA A 240 8.32 14.71 12.72
C ALA A 240 7.03 15.11 13.44
N MET A 241 5.86 14.93 12.80
CA MET A 241 4.55 15.12 13.42
C MET A 241 4.41 14.29 14.70
N ALA A 242 4.73 13.00 14.66
CA ALA A 242 4.63 12.11 15.83
C ALA A 242 5.61 12.46 16.98
N SER A 243 6.67 13.22 16.68
CA SER A 243 7.66 13.69 17.67
C SER A 243 7.27 15.02 18.31
N PHE A 244 6.65 15.94 17.55
CA PHE A 244 6.37 17.31 17.98
C PHE A 244 4.91 17.58 18.38
N LEU A 245 3.95 16.82 17.84
CA LEU A 245 2.53 17.11 17.93
C LEU A 245 1.80 16.13 18.87
N LYS A 246 0.78 16.63 19.58
CA LYS A 246 -0.05 15.82 20.49
C LYS A 246 -1.31 15.32 19.76
N GLY A 247 -1.76 14.10 20.09
CA GLY A 247 -2.99 13.53 19.52
C GLY A 247 -2.78 12.60 18.33
N ILE A 248 -1.55 12.17 18.06
CA ILE A 248 -1.24 11.08 17.15
C ILE A 248 -1.25 9.77 17.95
N THR A 249 -2.06 8.81 17.50
CA THR A 249 -2.24 7.51 18.16
C THR A 249 -1.33 6.43 17.56
N ALA A 250 -1.09 6.48 16.24
CA ALA A 250 -0.24 5.52 15.54
C ALA A 250 0.33 6.16 14.26
N ALA A 251 1.48 5.67 13.79
CA ALA A 251 2.08 6.09 12.54
C ALA A 251 2.61 4.88 11.74
N VAL A 252 2.27 4.82 10.46
CA VAL A 252 2.79 3.86 9.48
C VAL A 252 3.74 4.60 8.54
N VAL A 253 5.01 4.19 8.53
CA VAL A 253 6.09 4.90 7.84
C VAL A 253 6.71 4.00 6.78
N ILE A 254 6.39 4.26 5.52
CA ILE A 254 6.83 3.46 4.37
C ILE A 254 8.04 4.14 3.72
N ASN A 255 9.23 3.55 3.86
CA ASN A 255 10.49 4.09 3.31
C ASN A 255 10.74 5.57 3.66
N GLY A 256 10.35 5.99 4.88
CA GLY A 256 10.58 7.34 5.41
C GLY A 256 12.01 7.52 5.94
N SER A 257 12.43 8.77 6.09
CA SER A 257 13.70 9.15 6.71
C SER A 257 13.48 9.56 8.18
N VAL A 258 14.43 9.24 9.06
CA VAL A 258 14.49 9.78 10.43
C VAL A 258 15.22 11.14 10.50
N ALA A 259 15.91 11.54 9.44
CA ALA A 259 16.58 12.82 9.31
C ALA A 259 15.79 13.74 8.36
N ALA A 260 15.82 15.05 8.60
CA ALA A 260 15.25 16.04 7.68
C ALA A 260 16.07 16.07 6.37
N VAL A 261 15.52 15.61 5.23
CA VAL A 261 16.28 15.54 3.97
C VAL A 261 15.83 16.61 2.97
N GLY A 262 16.71 17.57 2.67
CA GLY A 262 16.45 18.58 1.62
C GLY A 262 15.47 19.71 1.98
N ASN A 263 15.02 19.81 3.24
CA ASN A 263 14.38 21.01 3.78
C ASN A 263 14.69 21.16 5.27
N THR A 264 14.55 22.38 5.78
CA THR A 264 14.52 22.64 7.21
C THR A 264 13.13 22.31 7.76
N ILE A 265 13.05 21.68 8.93
CA ILE A 265 11.80 21.50 9.68
C ILE A 265 11.81 22.51 10.83
N TYR A 266 10.71 23.24 11.00
CA TYR A 266 10.49 24.22 12.06
C TYR A 266 9.26 23.82 12.89
N TYR A 267 9.34 24.02 14.20
CA TYR A 267 8.19 24.00 15.09
C TYR A 267 8.44 24.94 16.27
N LYS A 268 7.70 26.04 16.34
CA LYS A 268 7.92 27.11 17.34
C LYS A 268 9.40 27.55 17.30
N ASP A 269 10.11 27.45 18.42
CA ASP A 269 11.52 27.82 18.55
C ASP A 269 12.48 26.67 18.15
N GLU A 270 11.97 25.47 17.87
CA GLU A 270 12.78 24.32 17.46
C GLU A 270 13.01 24.27 15.94
N THR A 271 14.23 23.92 15.54
CA THR A 271 14.65 23.84 14.14
C THR A 271 15.51 22.59 13.90
N ILE A 272 15.09 21.73 12.97
CA ILE A 272 15.91 20.61 12.47
C ILE A 272 16.49 21.03 11.10
N PRO A 273 17.82 21.20 10.98
CA PRO A 273 18.46 21.55 9.71
C PRO A 273 18.45 20.38 8.72
N PRO A 274 18.46 20.65 7.40
CA PRO A 274 18.49 19.62 6.38
C PRO A 274 19.84 18.88 6.35
N VAL A 275 19.77 17.56 6.17
CA VAL A 275 20.89 16.78 5.61
C VAL A 275 20.92 16.98 4.10
N THR A 276 22.10 17.36 3.59
CA THR A 276 22.34 17.66 2.18
C THR A 276 22.29 16.41 1.31
N ILE A 277 21.56 16.47 0.20
CA ILE A 277 21.61 15.44 -0.85
C ILE A 277 22.87 15.67 -1.70
N LEU A 278 23.86 14.78 -1.57
CA LEU A 278 25.03 14.76 -2.44
C LEU A 278 24.65 14.27 -3.84
N ARG A 279 24.25 15.19 -4.73
CA ARG A 279 23.78 14.89 -6.09
C ARG A 279 24.74 13.99 -6.88
N ASN A 280 26.04 14.18 -6.70
CA ASN A 280 27.11 13.40 -7.35
C ASN A 280 27.17 11.94 -6.89
N GLN A 281 26.43 11.56 -5.85
CA GLN A 281 26.32 10.19 -5.32
C GLN A 281 24.94 9.56 -5.59
N VAL A 282 24.03 10.26 -6.28
CA VAL A 282 22.75 9.70 -6.72
C VAL A 282 23.04 8.69 -7.84
N ARG A 283 22.61 7.44 -7.65
CA ARG A 283 22.62 6.40 -8.69
C ARG A 283 21.19 6.09 -9.11
N THR A 284 20.97 6.07 -10.42
CA THR A 284 19.69 5.65 -11.01
C THR A 284 19.81 4.21 -11.49
N THR A 285 18.85 3.36 -11.12
CA THR A 285 18.77 1.98 -11.63
C THR A 285 18.36 1.95 -13.10
N THR A 286 18.57 0.82 -13.78
CA THR A 286 18.00 0.54 -15.11
C THR A 286 16.48 0.69 -15.16
N THR A 287 15.80 0.50 -14.03
CA THR A 287 14.35 0.69 -13.83
C THR A 287 13.95 2.12 -13.44
N GLY A 288 14.87 3.10 -13.52
CA GLY A 288 14.58 4.53 -13.27
C GLY A 288 14.43 4.92 -11.79
N ARG A 289 14.72 4.04 -10.83
CA ARG A 289 14.69 4.37 -9.40
C ARG A 289 15.99 5.05 -9.00
N ALA A 290 15.91 6.25 -8.43
CA ALA A 290 17.06 6.97 -7.89
C ALA A 290 17.32 6.59 -6.42
N SER A 291 18.57 6.40 -6.05
CA SER A 291 19.03 6.19 -4.68
C SER A 291 20.28 7.01 -4.39
N SER A 292 20.35 7.61 -3.21
CA SER A 292 21.55 8.25 -2.66
C SER A 292 21.79 7.71 -1.26
N MET A 293 22.90 7.01 -1.05
CA MET A 293 23.35 6.71 0.31
C MET A 293 24.02 7.96 0.91
N PRO A 294 23.59 8.47 2.07
CA PRO A 294 24.40 9.41 2.81
C PRO A 294 25.68 8.71 3.27
N MET A 295 26.83 9.38 3.17
CA MET A 295 28.05 8.91 3.82
C MET A 295 27.80 8.72 5.32
N ARG A 296 28.24 7.59 5.88
CA ARG A 296 28.48 7.53 7.32
C ARG A 296 29.46 8.65 7.66
N SER A 297 29.08 9.53 8.60
CA SER A 297 30.03 10.48 9.18
C SER A 297 31.25 9.71 9.70
N PRO A 298 32.49 10.15 9.43
CA PRO A 298 33.70 9.51 9.96
C PRO A 298 33.69 9.38 11.49
N ASN A 299 32.93 10.23 12.18
CA ASN A 299 32.81 10.28 13.64
C ASN A 299 31.57 9.54 14.17
N ALA A 300 30.80 8.83 13.34
CA ALA A 300 29.73 7.97 13.83
C ALA A 300 30.34 6.78 14.59
N CYS A 301 30.09 6.71 15.91
CA CYS A 301 30.62 5.65 16.78
C CYS A 301 30.42 4.27 16.15
N ARG A 302 31.52 3.51 16.00
CA ARG A 302 31.45 2.11 15.58
C ARG A 302 30.58 1.35 16.59
N PRO A 303 29.62 0.51 16.14
CA PRO A 303 29.01 -0.46 17.03
C PRO A 303 30.13 -1.36 17.54
N THR A 304 30.39 -1.33 18.85
CA THR A 304 31.29 -2.29 19.47
C THR A 304 30.70 -3.69 19.25
N GLY A 305 31.49 -4.59 18.67
CA GLY A 305 31.03 -5.94 18.39
C GLY A 305 30.58 -6.62 19.68
N ARG A 306 29.40 -7.26 19.65
CA ARG A 306 28.89 -8.07 20.77
C ARG A 306 29.90 -9.18 21.08
N ARG A 307 30.76 -8.97 22.08
CA ARG A 307 31.35 -10.09 22.82
C ARG A 307 30.27 -10.63 23.76
N SER A 308 30.03 -11.93 23.68
CA SER A 308 29.17 -12.65 24.61
C SER A 308 29.72 -12.55 26.04
N PRO A 309 28.90 -12.25 27.05
CA PRO A 309 29.37 -12.17 28.42
C PRO A 309 29.62 -13.59 28.96
N ARG A 310 30.87 -13.89 29.33
CA ARG A 310 31.15 -14.89 30.36
C ARG A 310 31.19 -14.19 31.72
N SER A 311 30.74 -14.90 32.75
CA SER A 311 30.56 -14.42 34.11
C SER A 311 31.87 -14.05 34.83
N SER A 312 31.87 -12.90 35.49
CA SER A 312 32.40 -12.75 36.85
C SER A 312 31.95 -11.41 37.44
N ALA A 313 31.76 -11.37 38.76
CA ALA A 313 31.27 -10.20 39.46
C ALA A 313 32.44 -9.37 40.01
N THR A 314 32.34 -8.04 39.91
CA THR A 314 32.80 -7.13 40.96
C THR A 314 32.09 -5.78 40.86
N GLN A 315 31.98 -5.12 41.99
CA GLN A 315 31.11 -3.98 42.27
C GLN A 315 31.93 -2.69 42.28
N GLN A 316 31.55 -1.67 41.49
CA GLN A 316 31.90 -0.28 41.80
C GLN A 316 30.92 0.72 41.16
N GLN A 317 30.73 1.85 41.83
CA GLN A 317 29.69 2.84 41.56
C GLN A 317 30.13 3.86 40.51
N GLY A 318 29.21 4.40 39.70
CA GLY A 318 29.53 5.54 38.84
C GLY A 318 28.46 5.95 37.81
N ILE A 319 27.60 6.90 38.21
CA ILE A 319 26.84 7.85 37.36
C ILE A 319 25.79 7.25 36.40
N ILE A 320 24.52 7.56 36.68
CA ILE A 320 23.36 7.24 35.83
C ILE A 320 23.12 8.38 34.84
N LEU A 321 23.05 8.06 33.55
CA LEU A 321 22.38 8.86 32.53
C LEU A 321 21.26 8.00 31.92
N SER A 322 20.01 8.33 32.25
CA SER A 322 18.84 7.55 31.87
C SER A 322 18.36 7.88 30.45
N PRO A 323 18.28 6.91 29.53
CA PRO A 323 17.53 7.10 28.30
C PRO A 323 16.02 6.99 28.58
N LEU A 324 15.28 8.04 28.27
CA LEU A 324 13.81 8.05 28.28
C LEU A 324 13.28 7.00 27.29
N THR A 325 12.82 5.87 27.82
CA THR A 325 12.17 4.82 27.03
C THR A 325 10.71 5.17 26.80
N SER A 326 10.43 5.92 25.73
CA SER A 326 9.06 6.02 25.23
C SER A 326 8.63 4.64 24.72
N ARG A 327 7.71 4.00 25.45
CA ARG A 327 7.14 2.71 25.06
C ARG A 327 6.13 2.92 23.92
N CYS A 328 5.99 1.91 23.06
CA CYS A 328 5.06 1.86 21.92
C CYS A 328 5.47 2.63 20.65
N ALA A 329 6.63 2.28 20.08
CA ALA A 329 6.86 2.37 18.64
C ALA A 329 7.27 0.99 18.09
N VAL A 330 6.33 0.26 17.50
CA VAL A 330 6.64 -1.00 16.78
C VAL A 330 7.01 -0.62 15.34
N LEU A 331 8.31 -0.50 15.05
CA LEU A 331 8.79 -0.34 13.68
C LEU A 331 8.62 -1.65 12.90
N ALA A 332 7.52 -1.77 12.16
CA ALA A 332 7.35 -2.80 11.14
C ALA A 332 8.02 -2.36 9.82
N CYS A 333 9.34 -2.50 9.71
CA CYS A 333 10.05 -2.30 8.45
C CYS A 333 9.79 -3.46 7.47
N THR A 334 8.65 -3.43 6.77
CA THR A 334 8.40 -4.32 5.63
C THR A 334 9.06 -3.77 4.37
N SER A 335 10.34 -4.08 4.19
CA SER A 335 10.99 -3.95 2.88
C SER A 335 10.44 -5.04 1.95
N TRP A 336 9.51 -4.68 1.06
CA TRP A 336 9.02 -5.58 0.02
C TRP A 336 10.12 -5.81 -1.03
N TRP A 337 10.81 -6.94 -0.93
CA TRP A 337 11.74 -7.43 -1.94
C TRP A 337 11.06 -8.51 -2.77
N VAL A 338 10.83 -8.23 -4.05
CA VAL A 338 10.55 -9.24 -5.08
C VAL A 338 11.83 -9.38 -5.91
N PRO A 339 12.52 -10.55 -5.88
CA PRO A 339 13.66 -10.78 -6.74
C PRO A 339 13.19 -11.01 -8.18
N THR A 340 13.60 -10.14 -9.10
CA THR A 340 13.49 -10.41 -10.54
C THR A 340 14.74 -11.16 -11.01
N SER A 341 14.50 -12.25 -11.76
CA SER A 341 15.47 -13.14 -12.44
C SER A 341 15.98 -14.36 -11.63
N PRO A 342 16.02 -15.56 -12.26
CA PRO A 342 16.43 -16.79 -11.60
C PRO A 342 17.95 -16.95 -11.56
N LEU A 343 18.45 -17.55 -10.48
CA LEU A 343 19.75 -18.22 -10.45
C LEU A 343 19.51 -19.70 -10.13
N GLU A 344 20.13 -20.58 -10.91
CA GLU A 344 20.01 -22.03 -10.75
C GLU A 344 20.67 -22.51 -9.46
N GLY A 345 20.06 -23.49 -8.79
CA GLY A 345 20.76 -24.35 -7.83
C GLY A 345 20.24 -24.37 -6.38
N SER A 346 19.28 -25.27 -6.11
CA SER A 346 19.03 -25.92 -4.80
C SER A 346 18.44 -25.05 -3.64
N PRO A 347 17.93 -25.66 -2.55
CA PRO A 347 16.66 -26.39 -2.58
C PRO A 347 15.58 -25.83 -1.61
N SER A 348 14.36 -26.32 -1.79
CA SER A 348 13.13 -26.10 -1.02
C SER A 348 13.22 -25.62 0.44
N LEU A 349 12.47 -24.55 0.77
CA LEU A 349 11.93 -24.30 2.11
C LEU A 349 10.48 -23.80 2.03
N THR A 350 9.54 -24.60 2.54
CA THR A 350 8.16 -24.24 2.83
C THR A 350 8.06 -23.50 4.17
N LEU A 351 7.24 -22.43 4.24
CA LEU A 351 6.12 -22.29 5.19
C LEU A 351 5.48 -20.88 5.14
N TRP A 352 4.16 -20.86 4.95
CA TRP A 352 3.30 -19.70 5.24
C TRP A 352 2.95 -19.64 6.75
N PRO A 353 2.72 -18.45 7.32
CA PRO A 353 1.88 -18.28 8.50
C PRO A 353 0.48 -17.77 8.11
N SER A 354 -0.54 -18.63 8.22
CA SER A 354 -1.94 -18.34 7.91
C SER A 354 -2.70 -17.80 9.13
N TRP A 355 -2.78 -16.47 9.31
CA TRP A 355 -3.58 -15.84 10.38
C TRP A 355 -4.27 -14.55 9.91
N MET A 356 -5.44 -14.70 9.25
CA MET A 356 -6.59 -13.76 9.31
C MET A 356 -7.76 -14.31 8.46
N HIS A 357 -8.46 -15.33 8.98
CA HIS A 357 -9.84 -15.60 8.58
C HIS A 357 -10.75 -15.32 9.77
N GLY A 358 -11.62 -14.31 9.61
CA GLY A 358 -12.68 -14.04 10.58
C GLY A 358 -13.74 -15.15 10.49
N SER A 359 -14.01 -15.81 11.61
CA SER A 359 -15.09 -16.79 11.70
C SER A 359 -16.45 -16.08 11.72
N ASN A 360 -17.19 -16.21 10.63
CA ASN A 360 -18.59 -15.81 10.56
C ASN A 360 -19.41 -16.99 9.99
N SER A 361 -19.83 -17.90 10.88
CA SER A 361 -20.71 -19.02 10.55
C SER A 361 -21.88 -19.08 11.52
N ARG A 362 -23.09 -19.20 10.97
CA ARG A 362 -24.33 -19.29 11.72
C ARG A 362 -24.55 -20.72 12.21
N LEU A 363 -25.13 -20.82 13.40
CA LEU A 363 -26.10 -21.84 13.85
C LEU A 363 -26.18 -23.14 13.02
N SER A 364 -25.79 -24.25 13.63
CA SER A 364 -26.51 -25.52 13.49
C SER A 364 -26.73 -26.14 14.87
N SER A 365 -27.93 -26.68 15.06
CA SER A 365 -28.39 -27.27 16.32
C SER A 365 -28.23 -28.79 16.29
N THR A 366 -27.66 -29.37 17.34
CA THR A 366 -27.85 -30.80 17.67
C THR A 366 -27.98 -30.96 19.18
N ASN A 367 -29.09 -31.54 19.62
CA ASN A 367 -29.31 -31.97 21.00
C ASN A 367 -28.29 -33.03 21.40
N THR A 368 -27.87 -32.98 22.67
CA THR A 368 -27.74 -34.20 23.48
C THR A 368 -28.13 -33.88 24.92
N ASP A 369 -29.14 -34.59 25.42
CA ASP A 369 -29.67 -34.43 26.77
C ASP A 369 -28.67 -34.83 27.84
N PHE A 370 -28.67 -34.10 28.97
CA PHE A 370 -28.40 -34.70 30.27
C PHE A 370 -29.40 -34.19 31.31
N HIS A 371 -29.86 -35.10 32.16
CA HIS A 371 -31.16 -35.03 32.81
C HIS A 371 -31.04 -34.74 34.33
N VAL A 372 -31.84 -33.78 34.79
CA VAL A 372 -32.46 -33.62 36.13
C VAL A 372 -31.61 -33.40 37.41
N SER A 373 -32.12 -32.43 38.19
CA SER A 373 -32.18 -32.35 39.68
C SER A 373 -31.28 -31.26 40.30
N ASN A 374 -31.72 -30.47 41.29
CA ASN A 374 -33.05 -30.26 41.90
C ASN A 374 -33.02 -28.93 42.73
N ARG A 375 -34.13 -28.17 42.83
CA ARG A 375 -34.38 -27.10 43.87
C ARG A 375 -33.36 -25.92 43.84
N SER A 376 -33.50 -24.74 44.48
CA SER A 376 -34.58 -23.91 45.08
C SER A 376 -33.93 -22.59 45.57
N SER A 377 -34.54 -21.39 45.69
CA SER A 377 -35.81 -20.78 45.26
C SER A 377 -35.91 -19.34 45.84
N TRP A 378 -36.75 -18.44 45.30
CA TRP A 378 -37.00 -17.04 45.74
C TRP A 378 -35.87 -16.03 45.39
N SER A 379 -36.13 -14.99 44.58
CA SER A 379 -36.58 -13.62 44.92
C SER A 379 -35.43 -12.71 45.40
N ILE A 380 -35.34 -11.42 45.03
CA ILE A 380 -36.26 -10.47 44.36
C ILE A 380 -35.62 -9.92 43.08
#